data_AF-A0A3B1DV01-F1
#
_entry.id   AF-A0A3B1DV01-F1
#
_cell.length_a   1.000
_cell.length_b   1.000
_cell.length_c   1.000
_cell.angle_alpha   90.00
_cell.angle_beta   90.00
_cell.angle_gamma   90.00
#
_symmetry.space_group_name_H-M   'P 1'
#
loop_
_entity.id
_entity.type
_entity.pdbx_description
1 polymer ?
#
loop_
_entity_poly.entity_id
_entity_poly.type
_entity_poly.pdbx_seq_one_letter_code
_entity_poly.pdbx_strand_id
1 'polypeptide(L)'
;MSPSATLFNYDAKLARLADLEAQMGAMDFWDNPDKAQETVAKLKLTKAQIEPLKAVIAQYEDAAVAYEMAREDNDADLLAEADESLFVLQGMMNRVELQSLLSGKHDHRNCFLTLSAGDGGTEANDWAEMLFRMYLYYTERMNFKVEEISKTFGTEVGVDSVTLHIKGPYAYGYMSCEHGTHRLARVSPFNAQGKRQTSFATVDVTPEFEESKLEIPEQDLEFTFFARSSGPGGQNVN
;
A
#
# COMPACT_ATOMS: atom_id res chain seq x y z
N MET A 1 17.15 12.79 21.73
CA MET A 1 16.54 12.11 20.57
C MET A 1 16.95 10.66 20.64
N SER A 2 16.02 9.74 20.87
CA SER A 2 16.32 8.32 20.76
C SER A 2 16.66 8.03 19.29
N PRO A 3 17.78 7.35 18.98
CA PRO A 3 18.14 7.09 17.60
C PRO A 3 17.06 6.24 16.93
N SER A 4 16.55 6.69 15.78
CA SER A 4 15.51 5.96 15.03
C SER A 4 15.95 4.53 14.68
N ALA A 5 17.27 4.28 14.63
CA ALA A 5 17.87 2.97 14.44
C ALA A 5 17.40 1.91 15.44
N THR A 6 17.12 2.29 16.70
CA THR A 6 16.64 1.36 17.74
C THR A 6 15.17 1.01 17.56
N LEU A 7 14.34 1.97 17.14
CA LEU A 7 12.93 1.72 16.78
C LEU A 7 12.84 0.89 15.49
N PHE A 8 13.74 1.16 14.54
CA PHE A 8 13.82 0.46 13.27
C PHE A 8 14.44 -0.93 13.36
N ASN A 9 15.13 -1.23 14.48
CA ASN A 9 15.89 -2.46 14.73
C ASN A 9 16.83 -2.81 13.57
N TYR A 10 17.60 -1.82 13.12
CA TYR A 10 18.41 -1.88 11.90
C TYR A 10 19.43 -3.03 11.91
N ASP A 11 20.16 -3.19 13.01
CA ASP A 11 21.20 -4.23 13.15
C ASP A 11 20.61 -5.65 13.05
N ALA A 12 19.45 -5.87 13.67
CA ALA A 12 18.76 -7.16 13.57
C ALA A 12 18.28 -7.45 12.14
N LYS A 13 17.82 -6.42 11.41
CA LYS A 13 17.44 -6.55 10.00
C LYS A 13 18.64 -6.79 9.09
N LEU A 14 19.80 -6.18 9.37
CA LEU A 14 21.05 -6.47 8.65
C LEU A 14 21.52 -7.91 8.87
N ALA A 15 21.51 -8.39 10.12
CA ALA A 15 21.84 -9.78 10.43
C ALA A 15 20.90 -10.77 9.73
N ARG A 16 19.59 -10.46 9.71
CA ARG A 16 18.57 -11.24 8.99
C ARG A 16 18.81 -11.23 7.48
N LEU A 17 19.22 -10.10 6.91
CA LEU A 17 19.55 -10.04 5.48
C LEU A 17 20.70 -10.99 5.15
N ALA A 18 21.79 -10.94 5.93
CA ALA A 18 22.96 -11.78 5.73
C ALA A 18 22.62 -13.28 5.84
N ASP A 19 21.76 -13.65 6.79
CA ASP A 19 21.27 -15.03 6.95
C ASP A 19 20.45 -15.48 5.72
N LEU A 20 19.53 -14.64 5.24
CA LEU A 20 18.75 -14.94 4.03
C LEU A 20 19.63 -15.04 2.77
N GLU A 21 20.65 -14.18 2.65
CA GLU A 21 21.62 -14.24 1.54
C GLU A 21 22.49 -15.52 1.62
N ALA A 22 22.88 -15.94 2.83
CA ALA A 22 23.61 -17.20 3.03
C ALA A 22 22.76 -18.43 2.66
N GLN A 23 21.46 -18.43 3.02
CA GLN A 23 20.52 -19.50 2.64
C GLN A 23 20.35 -19.58 1.12
N MET A 24 20.27 -18.45 0.43
CA MET A 24 20.20 -18.40 -1.04
C MET A 24 21.48 -18.89 -1.73
N GLY A 25 22.62 -18.82 -1.04
CA GLY A 25 23.92 -19.31 -1.53
C GLY A 25 24.11 -20.82 -1.35
N ALA A 26 23.20 -21.52 -0.66
CA ALA A 26 23.28 -22.96 -0.45
C ALA A 26 23.00 -23.74 -1.75
N MET A 27 23.71 -24.86 -1.94
CA MET A 27 23.67 -25.65 -3.17
C MET A 27 22.31 -26.32 -3.42
N ASP A 28 21.58 -26.63 -2.35
CA ASP A 28 20.27 -27.28 -2.32
C ASP A 28 19.09 -26.29 -2.30
N PHE A 29 19.36 -24.98 -2.27
CA PHE A 29 18.32 -23.96 -2.12
C PHE A 29 17.27 -24.01 -3.24
N TRP A 30 17.70 -24.29 -4.47
CA TRP A 30 16.82 -24.35 -5.64
C TRP A 30 16.12 -25.70 -5.82
N ASP A 31 16.40 -26.69 -4.97
CA ASP A 31 15.75 -28.01 -5.04
C ASP A 31 14.28 -27.96 -4.60
N ASN A 32 13.90 -26.95 -3.81
CA ASN A 32 12.52 -26.71 -3.40
C ASN A 32 12.04 -25.32 -3.84
N PRO A 33 11.29 -25.21 -4.96
CA PRO A 33 10.90 -23.93 -5.53
C PRO A 33 10.00 -23.11 -4.60
N ASP A 34 9.11 -23.76 -3.84
CA ASP A 34 8.18 -23.08 -2.92
C ASP A 34 8.95 -22.40 -1.77
N LYS A 35 9.90 -23.13 -1.14
CA LYS A 35 10.76 -22.58 -0.08
C LYS A 35 11.70 -21.50 -0.62
N ALA A 36 12.21 -21.67 -1.84
CA ALA A 36 13.05 -20.67 -2.49
C ALA A 36 12.27 -19.36 -2.70
N GLN A 37 11.03 -19.45 -3.19
CA GLN A 37 10.16 -18.29 -3.40
C GLN A 37 9.85 -17.56 -2.09
N GLU A 38 9.54 -18.29 -1.01
CA GLU A 38 9.30 -17.71 0.31
C GLU A 38 10.52 -16.95 0.85
N THR A 39 11.72 -17.55 0.69
CA THR A 39 12.97 -16.94 1.15
C THR A 39 13.32 -15.69 0.34
N VAL A 40 13.15 -15.74 -0.99
CA VAL A 40 13.32 -14.57 -1.87
C VAL A 40 12.34 -13.46 -1.52
N ALA A 41 11.09 -13.78 -1.19
CA ALA A 41 10.10 -12.81 -0.75
C ALA A 41 10.52 -12.14 0.58
N LYS A 42 10.97 -12.92 1.56
CA LYS A 42 11.50 -12.42 2.84
C LYS A 42 12.73 -11.52 2.64
N LEU A 43 13.63 -11.88 1.72
CA LEU A 43 14.80 -11.08 1.40
C LEU A 43 14.40 -9.76 0.76
N LYS A 44 13.51 -9.77 -0.25
CA LYS A 44 13.00 -8.53 -0.87
C LYS A 44 12.36 -7.61 0.16
N LEU A 45 11.56 -8.16 1.06
CA LEU A 45 10.96 -7.40 2.16
C LEU A 45 12.04 -6.78 3.06
N THR A 46 13.02 -7.57 3.49
CA THR A 46 14.09 -7.09 4.38
C THR A 46 14.93 -6.01 3.69
N LYS A 47 15.23 -6.14 2.38
CA LYS A 47 15.91 -5.10 1.59
C LYS A 47 15.09 -3.82 1.52
N ALA A 48 13.79 -3.92 1.22
CA ALA A 48 12.89 -2.75 1.18
C ALA A 48 12.78 -2.03 2.54
N GLN A 49 13.10 -2.71 3.65
CA GLN A 49 13.21 -2.09 4.97
C GLN A 49 14.53 -1.34 5.14
N ILE A 50 15.65 -1.98 4.84
CA ILE A 50 16.97 -1.42 5.20
C ILE A 50 17.53 -0.43 4.18
N GLU A 51 17.18 -0.57 2.90
CA GLU A 51 17.77 0.23 1.81
C GLU A 51 17.51 1.73 1.93
N PRO A 52 16.30 2.20 2.28
CA PRO A 52 16.05 3.63 2.48
C PRO A 52 16.93 4.23 3.58
N LEU A 53 17.07 3.54 4.72
CA LEU A 53 17.92 4.00 5.81
C LEU A 53 19.40 3.93 5.42
N LYS A 54 19.83 2.88 4.70
CA LYS A 54 21.21 2.76 4.21
C LYS A 54 21.57 3.91 3.24
N ALA A 55 20.63 4.30 2.37
CA ALA A 55 20.82 5.43 1.46
C ALA A 55 20.94 6.76 2.22
N VAL A 56 20.09 6.97 3.25
CA VAL A 56 20.19 8.16 4.12
C VAL A 56 21.52 8.21 4.86
N ILE A 57 22.00 7.08 5.40
CA ILE A 57 23.30 7.02 6.09
C ILE A 57 24.44 7.39 5.13
N ALA A 58 24.48 6.78 3.93
CA ALA A 58 25.51 7.07 2.94
C ALA A 58 25.50 8.55 2.52
N GLN A 59 24.33 9.10 2.21
CA GLN A 59 24.21 10.49 1.79
C GLN A 59 24.54 11.48 2.92
N TYR A 60 24.28 11.09 4.18
CA TYR A 60 24.69 11.88 5.33
C TYR A 60 26.22 11.91 5.48
N GLU A 61 26.88 10.77 5.33
CA GLU A 61 28.34 10.67 5.36
C GLU A 61 28.96 11.53 4.25
N ASP A 62 28.44 11.45 3.03
CA ASP A 62 28.89 12.26 1.90
C ASP A 62 28.70 13.77 2.17
N ALA A 63 27.51 14.18 2.66
CA ALA A 63 27.22 15.57 2.99
C ALA A 63 28.08 16.10 4.15
N ALA A 64 28.39 15.25 5.14
CA ALA A 64 29.26 15.60 6.25
C ALA A 64 30.70 15.84 5.77
N VAL A 65 31.21 14.98 4.88
CA VAL A 65 32.54 15.17 4.26
C VAL A 65 32.59 16.46 3.44
N ALA A 66 31.57 16.71 2.61
CA ALA A 66 31.48 17.95 1.82
C ALA A 66 31.45 19.21 2.70
N TYR A 67 30.70 19.18 3.80
CA TYR A 67 30.65 20.27 4.77
C TYR A 67 32.00 20.54 5.44
N GLU A 68 32.71 19.50 5.88
CA GLU A 68 34.02 19.67 6.50
C GLU A 68 35.04 20.24 5.51
N MET A 69 35.06 19.75 4.26
CA MET A 69 35.91 20.30 3.19
C MET A 69 35.60 21.77 2.91
N ALA A 70 34.32 22.13 2.76
CA ALA A 70 33.90 23.50 2.51
C ALA A 70 34.34 24.45 3.63
N ARG A 71 34.28 23.97 4.88
CA ARG A 71 34.68 24.73 6.05
C ARG A 71 36.20 24.90 6.16
N GLU A 72 36.98 23.87 5.81
CA GLU A 72 38.45 23.95 5.78
C GLU A 72 38.95 24.92 4.71
N ASP A 73 38.36 24.87 3.51
CA ASP A 73 38.78 25.66 2.35
C ASP A 73 38.11 27.05 2.26
N ASN A 74 37.14 27.36 3.13
CA ASN A 74 36.24 28.53 3.02
C ASN A 74 35.55 28.61 1.65
N ASP A 75 35.18 27.47 1.09
CA ASP A 75 34.49 27.39 -0.19
C ASP A 75 32.97 27.56 0.01
N ALA A 76 32.47 28.74 -0.37
CA ALA A 76 31.06 29.09 -0.25
C ALA A 76 30.15 28.31 -1.21
N ASP A 77 30.67 27.91 -2.37
CA ASP A 77 29.89 27.17 -3.36
C ASP A 77 29.71 25.72 -2.88
N LEU A 78 30.78 25.09 -2.39
CA LEU A 78 30.71 23.75 -1.80
C LEU A 78 29.84 23.71 -0.55
N LEU A 79 29.84 24.78 0.26
CA LEU A 79 28.97 24.90 1.42
C LEU A 79 27.48 24.93 1.03
N ALA A 80 27.14 25.62 -0.07
CA ALA A 80 25.77 25.66 -0.59
C ALA A 80 25.32 24.28 -1.12
N GLU A 81 26.19 23.55 -1.80
CA GLU A 81 25.92 22.17 -2.26
C GLU A 81 25.68 21.21 -1.08
N ALA A 82 26.45 21.36 0.00
CA ALA A 82 26.25 20.58 1.23
C ALA A 82 24.89 20.88 1.88
N ASP A 83 24.47 22.15 1.92
CA ASP A 83 23.17 22.57 2.47
C ASP A 83 21.99 22.02 1.65
N GLU A 84 22.08 22.06 0.31
CA GLU A 84 21.08 21.45 -0.57
C GLU A 84 20.98 19.93 -0.35
N SER A 85 22.12 19.25 -0.19
CA SER A 85 22.16 17.82 0.11
C SER A 85 21.49 17.49 1.44
N LEU A 86 21.72 18.30 2.48
CA LEU A 86 21.06 18.16 3.78
C LEU A 86 19.54 18.40 3.69
N PHE A 87 19.09 19.36 2.89
CA PHE A 87 17.66 19.61 2.66
C PHE A 87 16.96 18.39 2.04
N VAL A 88 17.57 17.77 1.02
CA VAL A 88 17.06 16.53 0.41
C VAL A 88 17.04 15.40 1.43
N LEU A 89 18.10 15.27 2.23
CA LEU A 89 18.24 14.23 3.25
C LEU A 89 17.13 14.29 4.30
N GLN A 90 16.70 15.49 4.71
CA GLN A 90 15.58 15.66 5.63
C GLN A 90 14.28 15.03 5.08
N GLY A 91 14.00 15.23 3.79
CA GLY A 91 12.84 14.61 3.13
C GLY A 91 12.93 13.08 3.10
N MET A 92 14.12 12.53 2.87
CA MET A 92 14.34 11.08 2.89
C MET A 92 14.21 10.50 4.31
N MET A 93 14.75 11.19 5.32
CA MET A 93 14.68 10.75 6.71
C MET A 93 13.22 10.70 7.21
N ASN A 94 12.39 11.67 6.82
CA ASN A 94 10.95 11.65 7.15
C ASN A 94 10.24 10.39 6.59
N ARG A 95 10.63 9.92 5.41
CA ARG A 95 10.08 8.67 4.85
C ARG A 95 10.51 7.44 5.64
N VAL A 96 11.78 7.39 6.04
CA VAL A 96 12.31 6.30 6.90
C VAL A 96 11.63 6.29 8.26
N GLU A 97 11.43 7.47 8.85
CA GLU A 97 10.72 7.61 10.13
C GLU A 97 9.28 7.12 10.01
N LEU A 98 8.54 7.52 8.97
CA LEU A 98 7.18 7.05 8.75
C LEU A 98 7.14 5.53 8.57
N GLN A 99 8.06 4.96 7.78
CA GLN A 99 8.18 3.51 7.64
C GLN A 99 8.47 2.80 8.97
N SER A 100 9.20 3.45 9.89
CA SER A 100 9.47 2.90 11.23
C SER A 100 8.22 2.85 12.12
N LEU A 101 7.23 3.71 11.86
CA LEU A 101 5.94 3.70 12.58
C LEU A 101 5.03 2.56 12.13
N LEU A 102 5.20 2.07 10.89
CA LEU A 102 4.47 0.94 10.31
C LEU A 102 4.97 -0.40 10.87
N SER A 103 4.63 -0.66 12.14
CA SER A 103 5.07 -1.83 12.92
C SER A 103 4.01 -2.91 13.07
N GLY A 104 2.85 -2.75 12.42
CA GLY A 104 1.77 -3.73 12.43
C GLY A 104 2.16 -5.04 11.76
N LYS A 105 1.55 -6.14 12.22
CA LYS A 105 1.84 -7.51 11.77
C LYS A 105 1.71 -7.67 10.24
N HIS A 106 0.80 -6.92 9.62
CA HIS A 106 0.45 -7.05 8.21
C HIS A 106 0.88 -5.85 7.36
N ASP A 107 1.52 -4.84 7.95
CA ASP A 107 1.82 -3.56 7.28
C ASP A 107 2.66 -3.75 6.02
N HIS A 108 3.57 -4.72 6.05
CA HIS A 108 4.45 -5.06 4.94
C HIS A 108 3.74 -5.65 3.71
N ARG A 109 2.48 -6.09 3.86
CA ARG A 109 1.76 -6.81 2.82
C ARG A 109 1.23 -5.87 1.77
N ASN A 110 0.94 -6.44 0.61
CA ASN A 110 0.04 -5.83 -0.37
C ASN A 110 -1.36 -5.69 0.25
N CYS A 111 -2.23 -4.92 -0.40
CA CYS A 111 -3.61 -4.76 0.06
C CYS A 111 -4.60 -4.68 -1.08
N PHE A 112 -5.86 -4.98 -0.76
CA PHE A 112 -7.00 -4.57 -1.55
C PHE A 112 -7.57 -3.28 -0.98
N LEU A 113 -7.82 -2.32 -1.84
CA LEU A 113 -8.50 -1.07 -1.54
C LEU A 113 -9.83 -1.07 -2.27
N THR A 114 -10.93 -1.05 -1.53
CA THR A 114 -12.28 -1.02 -2.07
C THR A 114 -12.91 0.33 -1.75
N LEU A 115 -13.33 1.04 -2.79
CA LEU A 115 -14.10 2.26 -2.68
C LEU A 115 -15.55 1.93 -2.96
N SER A 116 -16.45 2.44 -2.13
CA SER A 116 -17.88 2.29 -2.33
C SER A 116 -18.58 3.63 -2.11
N ALA A 117 -19.42 4.03 -3.06
CA ALA A 117 -20.29 5.17 -2.92
C ALA A 117 -21.27 4.93 -1.75
N GLY A 118 -21.40 5.92 -0.88
CA GLY A 118 -22.37 5.89 0.21
C GLY A 118 -23.71 6.51 -0.20
N ASP A 119 -24.49 6.87 0.80
CA ASP A 119 -25.77 7.54 0.59
C ASP A 119 -25.56 8.92 -0.06
N GLY A 120 -26.20 9.15 -1.20
CA GLY A 120 -26.10 10.40 -1.96
C GLY A 120 -26.36 10.29 -3.46
N GLY A 121 -26.61 9.08 -3.98
CA GLY A 121 -26.95 8.84 -5.38
C GLY A 121 -25.85 9.30 -6.34
N THR A 122 -26.23 9.98 -7.42
CA THR A 122 -25.30 10.47 -8.46
C THR A 122 -24.14 11.31 -7.90
N GLU A 123 -24.36 12.12 -6.85
CA GLU A 123 -23.30 12.92 -6.23
C GLU A 123 -22.31 12.07 -5.41
N ALA A 124 -22.78 11.00 -4.77
CA ALA A 124 -21.89 10.06 -4.06
C ALA A 124 -21.05 9.24 -5.03
N ASN A 125 -21.62 8.86 -6.19
CA ASN A 125 -20.90 8.16 -7.24
C ASN A 125 -19.77 9.02 -7.84
N ASP A 126 -20.04 10.31 -8.09
CA ASP A 126 -18.99 11.24 -8.55
C ASP A 126 -17.90 11.42 -7.48
N TRP A 127 -18.28 11.49 -6.20
CA TRP A 127 -17.31 11.58 -5.12
C TRP A 127 -16.42 10.32 -5.02
N ALA A 128 -17.00 9.13 -5.12
CA ALA A 128 -16.25 7.88 -5.17
C ALA A 128 -15.30 7.83 -6.38
N GLU A 129 -15.70 8.35 -7.55
CA GLU A 129 -14.81 8.48 -8.72
C GLU A 129 -13.67 9.49 -8.50
N MET A 130 -13.91 10.59 -7.79
CA MET A 130 -12.85 11.52 -7.42
C MET A 130 -11.83 10.87 -6.48
N LEU A 131 -12.28 10.14 -5.47
CA LEU A 131 -11.40 9.37 -4.58
C LEU A 131 -10.63 8.30 -5.34
N PHE A 132 -11.29 7.59 -6.25
CA PHE A 132 -10.64 6.60 -7.11
C PHE A 132 -9.45 7.22 -7.88
N ARG A 133 -9.67 8.36 -8.54
CA ARG A 133 -8.60 9.08 -9.23
C ARG A 133 -7.50 9.55 -8.28
N MET A 134 -7.86 10.04 -7.09
CA MET A 134 -6.90 10.44 -6.06
C MET A 134 -5.98 9.28 -5.66
N TYR A 135 -6.53 8.09 -5.42
CA TYR A 135 -5.74 6.92 -5.05
C TYR A 135 -4.88 6.39 -6.20
N LEU A 136 -5.34 6.48 -7.45
CA LEU A 136 -4.49 6.18 -8.61
C LEU A 136 -3.26 7.10 -8.67
N TYR A 137 -3.44 8.41 -8.50
CA TYR A 137 -2.31 9.35 -8.46
C TYR A 137 -1.39 9.11 -7.25
N TYR A 138 -1.94 8.81 -6.09
CA TYR A 138 -1.15 8.52 -4.89
C TYR A 138 -0.31 7.26 -5.06
N THR A 139 -0.91 6.17 -5.55
CA THR A 139 -0.22 4.90 -5.78
C THR A 139 0.87 5.02 -6.85
N GLU A 140 0.63 5.80 -7.92
CA GLU A 140 1.65 6.10 -8.93
C GLU A 140 2.85 6.86 -8.33
N ARG A 141 2.59 7.89 -7.50
CA ARG A 141 3.66 8.63 -6.79
C ARG A 141 4.45 7.78 -5.80
N MET A 142 3.80 6.79 -5.19
CA MET A 142 4.42 5.81 -4.29
C MET A 142 5.10 4.66 -5.04
N ASN A 143 5.06 4.67 -6.38
CA ASN A 143 5.64 3.63 -7.22
C ASN A 143 5.03 2.22 -6.97
N PHE A 144 3.77 2.17 -6.53
CA PHE A 144 3.04 0.93 -6.32
C PHE A 144 2.45 0.41 -7.64
N LYS A 145 2.43 -0.91 -7.79
CA LYS A 145 1.74 -1.56 -8.91
C LYS A 145 0.27 -1.73 -8.54
N VAL A 146 -0.63 -1.22 -9.37
CA VAL A 146 -2.07 -1.31 -9.16
C VAL A 146 -2.69 -2.20 -10.22
N GLU A 147 -3.56 -3.11 -9.79
CA GLU A 147 -4.39 -3.96 -10.65
C GLU A 147 -5.87 -3.72 -10.29
N GLU A 148 -6.69 -3.35 -11.28
CA GLU A 148 -8.13 -3.21 -11.07
C GLU A 148 -8.78 -4.60 -11.06
N ILE A 149 -9.41 -4.97 -9.95
CA ILE A 149 -10.05 -6.28 -9.76
C ILE A 149 -11.50 -6.26 -10.25
N SER A 150 -12.22 -5.21 -9.86
CA SER A 150 -13.62 -5.03 -10.23
C SER A 150 -13.98 -3.56 -10.20
N LYS A 151 -14.86 -3.14 -11.10
CA LYS A 151 -15.39 -1.78 -11.15
C LYS A 151 -16.84 -1.78 -11.61
N THR A 152 -17.66 -1.09 -10.84
CA THR A 152 -19.09 -0.91 -11.10
C THR A 152 -19.37 0.58 -11.20
N PHE A 153 -19.94 0.99 -12.33
CA PHE A 153 -20.28 2.38 -12.59
C PHE A 153 -21.59 2.76 -11.89
N GLY A 154 -21.68 4.04 -11.52
CA GLY A 154 -22.95 4.62 -11.06
C GLY A 154 -23.99 4.66 -12.17
N THR A 155 -25.26 4.85 -11.80
CA THR A 155 -26.39 4.84 -12.75
C THR A 155 -26.31 5.92 -13.83
N GLU A 156 -25.78 7.10 -13.48
CA GLU A 156 -25.69 8.25 -14.40
C GLU A 156 -24.25 8.70 -14.61
N VAL A 157 -23.52 8.91 -13.52
CA VAL A 157 -22.10 9.29 -13.51
C VAL A 157 -21.37 8.61 -12.37
N GLY A 158 -20.04 8.67 -12.41
CA GLY A 158 -19.22 8.21 -11.30
C GLY A 158 -19.07 6.70 -11.21
N VAL A 159 -18.55 6.28 -10.05
CA VAL A 159 -18.30 4.88 -9.71
C VAL A 159 -19.14 4.55 -8.48
N ASP A 160 -19.87 3.45 -8.54
CA ASP A 160 -20.61 2.92 -7.38
C ASP A 160 -19.68 2.12 -6.48
N SER A 161 -18.87 1.22 -7.06
CA SER A 161 -17.88 0.45 -6.33
C SER A 161 -16.66 0.13 -7.19
N VAL A 162 -15.45 0.18 -6.63
CA VAL A 162 -14.22 -0.26 -7.31
C VAL A 162 -13.26 -0.91 -6.31
N THR A 163 -12.65 -2.01 -6.71
CA THR A 163 -11.64 -2.73 -5.91
C THR A 163 -10.32 -2.76 -6.66
N LEU A 164 -9.27 -2.30 -5.99
CA LEU A 164 -7.90 -2.24 -6.50
C LEU A 164 -7.01 -3.17 -5.68
N HIS A 165 -6.20 -3.97 -6.36
CA HIS A 165 -5.10 -4.71 -5.74
C HIS A 165 -3.83 -3.89 -5.86
N ILE A 166 -3.35 -3.39 -4.72
CA ILE A 166 -2.17 -2.54 -4.62
C ILE A 166 -1.00 -3.39 -4.14
N LYS A 167 -0.01 -3.55 -5.02
CA LYS A 167 1.20 -4.35 -4.80
C LYS A 167 2.40 -3.42 -4.62
N GLY A 168 3.06 -3.54 -3.47
CA GLY A 168 4.20 -2.70 -3.15
C GLY A 168 4.67 -2.89 -1.71
N PRO A 169 5.91 -2.47 -1.41
CA PRO A 169 6.43 -2.54 -0.05
C PRO A 169 5.58 -1.66 0.86
N TYR A 170 5.11 -2.23 1.97
CA TYR A 170 4.30 -1.54 2.97
C TYR A 170 2.94 -1.02 2.48
N ALA A 171 2.43 -1.50 1.34
CA ALA A 171 1.18 -0.97 0.76
C ALA A 171 0.02 -0.99 1.75
N TYR A 172 -0.18 -2.10 2.48
CA TYR A 172 -1.22 -2.18 3.51
C TYR A 172 -0.97 -1.19 4.65
N GLY A 173 0.26 -1.08 5.15
CA GLY A 173 0.58 -0.15 6.25
C GLY A 173 0.19 1.28 5.92
N TYR A 174 0.54 1.75 4.71
CA TYR A 174 0.14 3.09 4.24
C TYR A 174 -1.38 3.23 4.08
N MET A 175 -2.02 2.28 3.39
CA MET A 175 -3.44 2.38 3.05
C MET A 175 -4.35 2.12 4.26
N SER A 176 -3.90 1.39 5.28
CA SER A 176 -4.70 1.08 6.47
C SER A 176 -5.16 2.35 7.21
N CYS A 177 -4.36 3.41 7.15
CA CYS A 177 -4.68 4.72 7.71
C CYS A 177 -5.83 5.43 6.97
N GLU A 178 -6.12 5.02 5.74
CA GLU A 178 -7.16 5.61 4.88
C GLU A 178 -8.52 4.93 5.06
N HIS A 179 -8.57 3.81 5.81
CA HIS A 179 -9.79 3.06 6.05
C HIS A 179 -10.84 3.92 6.78
N GLY A 180 -12.05 3.96 6.24
CA GLY A 180 -13.19 4.64 6.85
C GLY A 180 -14.04 5.42 5.85
N THR A 181 -14.93 6.26 6.36
CA THR A 181 -15.85 7.06 5.55
C THR A 181 -15.28 8.44 5.28
N HIS A 182 -15.13 8.78 4.01
CA HIS A 182 -14.64 10.06 3.52
C HIS A 182 -15.80 10.95 3.11
N ARG A 183 -15.84 12.17 3.65
CA ARG A 183 -16.96 13.11 3.48
C ARG A 183 -16.58 14.27 2.55
N LEU A 184 -17.41 14.51 1.54
CA LEU A 184 -17.33 15.70 0.68
C LEU A 184 -18.53 16.62 0.94
N ALA A 185 -18.29 17.93 1.06
CA ALA A 185 -19.35 18.92 1.22
C ALA A 185 -19.14 20.12 0.27
N ARG A 186 -19.75 20.06 -0.93
CA ARG A 186 -19.63 21.04 -2.00
C ARG A 186 -20.98 21.45 -2.59
N VAL A 187 -20.99 22.43 -3.49
CA VAL A 187 -22.16 22.70 -4.35
C VAL A 187 -22.18 21.64 -5.44
N SER A 188 -23.25 20.85 -5.50
CA SER A 188 -23.35 19.75 -6.46
C SER A 188 -23.56 20.30 -7.89
N PRO A 189 -22.78 19.85 -8.88
CA PRO A 189 -23.03 20.19 -10.28
C PRO A 189 -24.29 19.53 -10.84
N PHE A 190 -24.82 18.49 -10.17
CA PHE A 190 -26.01 17.76 -10.59
C PHE A 190 -27.31 18.31 -9.97
N ASN A 191 -27.21 19.25 -9.01
CA ASN A 191 -28.38 19.87 -8.40
C ASN A 191 -28.71 21.22 -9.07
N ALA A 192 -29.84 21.28 -9.78
CA ALA A 192 -30.33 22.48 -10.45
C ALA A 192 -30.55 23.69 -9.52
N GLN A 193 -30.69 23.49 -8.20
CA GLN A 193 -30.91 24.56 -7.22
C GLN A 193 -29.62 25.16 -6.65
N GLY A 194 -28.44 24.65 -7.04
CA GLY A 194 -27.14 25.15 -6.57
C GLY A 194 -26.94 25.02 -5.06
N LYS A 195 -27.65 24.08 -4.42
CA LYS A 195 -27.55 23.86 -2.97
C LYS A 195 -26.30 23.07 -2.63
N ARG A 196 -25.71 23.40 -1.48
CA ARG A 196 -24.63 22.61 -0.90
C ARG A 196 -25.16 21.23 -0.52
N GLN A 197 -24.52 20.18 -1.02
CA GLN A 197 -24.80 18.79 -0.68
C GLN A 197 -23.64 18.21 0.11
N THR A 198 -23.94 17.18 0.89
CA THR A 198 -22.94 16.38 1.60
C THR A 198 -23.06 14.95 1.07
N SER A 199 -21.93 14.40 0.67
CA SER A 199 -21.82 13.04 0.14
C SER A 199 -20.76 12.27 0.91
N PHE A 200 -20.92 10.96 0.92
CA PHE A 200 -20.04 10.04 1.61
C PHE A 200 -19.57 8.95 0.65
N ALA A 201 -18.33 8.51 0.82
CA ALA A 201 -17.80 7.33 0.19
C ALA A 201 -16.98 6.57 1.23
N THR A 202 -17.07 5.25 1.23
CA THR A 202 -16.32 4.38 2.15
C THR A 202 -15.09 3.84 1.45
N VAL A 203 -13.96 3.92 2.13
CA VAL A 203 -12.69 3.31 1.76
C VAL A 203 -12.48 2.12 2.69
N ASP A 204 -12.55 0.92 2.15
CA ASP A 204 -12.19 -0.30 2.85
C ASP A 204 -10.81 -0.79 2.41
N VAL A 205 -10.00 -1.28 3.35
CA VAL A 205 -8.62 -1.68 3.09
C VAL A 205 -8.34 -2.98 3.80
N THR A 206 -8.03 -4.01 3.03
CA THR A 206 -7.75 -5.34 3.56
C THR A 206 -6.38 -5.83 3.12
N PRO A 207 -5.59 -6.47 4.00
CA PRO A 207 -4.28 -7.00 3.61
C PRO A 207 -4.45 -8.25 2.75
N GLU A 208 -3.53 -8.45 1.80
CA GLU A 208 -3.47 -9.68 1.03
C GLU A 208 -3.03 -10.84 1.93
N PHE A 209 -3.83 -11.89 1.96
CA PHE A 209 -3.49 -13.16 2.61
C PHE A 209 -3.31 -14.23 1.54
N GLU A 210 -2.35 -15.12 1.77
CA GLU A 210 -2.23 -16.33 0.96
C GLU A 210 -3.46 -17.20 1.19
N GLU A 211 -3.96 -17.82 0.13
CA GLU A 211 -5.02 -18.82 0.23
C GLU A 211 -4.51 -20.01 1.04
N SER A 212 -4.88 -20.06 2.32
CA SER A 212 -4.77 -21.29 3.09
C SER A 212 -5.81 -22.26 2.52
N LYS A 213 -5.36 -23.44 2.09
CA LYS A 213 -6.26 -24.57 1.77
C LYS A 213 -6.96 -25.02 3.05
N LEU A 214 -8.02 -24.31 3.43
CA LEU A 214 -8.94 -24.74 4.47
C LEU A 214 -9.93 -25.69 3.79
N GLU A 215 -9.63 -26.99 3.83
CA GLU A 215 -10.59 -28.00 3.43
C GLU A 215 -11.72 -28.02 4.46
N ILE A 216 -12.90 -27.53 4.07
CA ILE A 216 -14.11 -27.67 4.88
C ILE A 216 -14.54 -29.14 4.75
N PRO A 217 -14.63 -29.91 5.85
CA PRO A 217 -15.13 -31.27 5.80
C PRO A 217 -16.54 -31.29 5.19
N GLU A 218 -16.82 -32.23 4.28
CA GLU A 218 -18.13 -32.34 3.63
C GLU A 218 -19.29 -32.49 4.64
N GLN A 219 -18.99 -32.95 5.86
CA GLN A 219 -19.96 -33.11 6.96
C GLN A 219 -20.48 -31.77 7.51
N ASP A 220 -19.72 -30.68 7.31
CA ASP A 220 -20.08 -29.33 7.74
C ASP A 220 -20.74 -28.52 6.61
N LEU A 221 -20.90 -29.11 5.42
CA LEU A 221 -21.54 -28.47 4.27
C LEU A 221 -23.02 -28.87 4.18
N GLU A 222 -23.92 -27.91 4.40
CA GLU A 222 -25.34 -28.10 4.13
C GLU A 222 -25.68 -27.65 2.71
N PHE A 223 -25.80 -28.62 1.81
CA PHE A 223 -26.21 -28.35 0.42
C PHE A 223 -27.74 -28.27 0.33
N THR A 224 -28.27 -27.06 0.28
CA THR A 224 -29.69 -26.86 -0.04
C THR A 224 -29.86 -26.75 -1.56
N PHE A 225 -30.29 -27.84 -2.20
CA PHE A 225 -30.66 -27.84 -3.61
C PHE A 225 -32.02 -27.16 -3.78
N PHE A 226 -32.04 -25.90 -4.23
CA PHE A 226 -33.28 -25.26 -4.65
C PHE A 226 -33.65 -25.76 -6.05
N ALA A 227 -34.69 -26.59 -6.14
CA ALA A 227 -35.19 -27.17 -7.40
C ALA A 227 -36.11 -26.23 -8.19
N ARG A 228 -35.87 -24.92 -8.17
CA ARG A 228 -36.60 -23.96 -9.02
C ARG A 228 -35.65 -23.00 -9.70
N SER A 229 -35.17 -23.42 -10.86
CA SER A 229 -34.68 -22.51 -11.87
C SER A 229 -35.84 -21.59 -12.27
N SER A 230 -35.72 -20.28 -12.00
CA SER A 230 -36.67 -19.25 -12.41
C SER A 230 -36.61 -19.02 -13.93
N GLY A 231 -36.95 -20.05 -14.70
CA GLY A 231 -37.05 -20.02 -16.16
C GLY A 231 -38.47 -20.42 -16.59
N PRO A 232 -39.03 -19.81 -17.64
CA PRO A 232 -40.36 -20.18 -18.12
C PRO A 232 -40.28 -21.54 -18.82
N GLY A 233 -40.68 -22.63 -18.14
CA GLY A 233 -40.75 -23.94 -18.79
C GLY A 233 -41.30 -25.08 -17.94
N GLY A 234 -42.50 -25.55 -18.31
CA GLY A 234 -42.92 -26.98 -18.30
C GLY A 234 -42.93 -27.77 -16.98
N GLN A 235 -43.78 -28.79 -16.91
CA GLN A 235 -44.01 -29.67 -15.76
C GLN A 235 -42.79 -30.46 -15.21
N ASN A 236 -41.58 -30.20 -15.71
CA ASN A 236 -40.34 -30.83 -15.23
C ASN A 236 -39.37 -29.84 -14.55
N VAL A 237 -39.78 -28.58 -14.31
CA VAL A 237 -38.94 -27.53 -13.68
C VAL A 237 -39.62 -26.87 -12.45
N ASN A 238 -40.69 -27.46 -11.91
CA ASN A 238 -41.45 -26.88 -10.79
C ASN A 238 -41.40 -27.68 -9.49
#